data_AF-A0A3D4AHI2-F1
#
_entry.id   AF-A0A3D4AHI2-F1
#
_cell.length_a   1.000
_cell.length_b   1.000
_cell.length_c   1.000
_cell.angle_alpha   90.00
_cell.angle_beta   90.00
_cell.angle_gamma   90.00
#
_symmetry.space_group_name_H-M   'P 1'
#
loop_
_entity.id
_entity.type
_entity.pdbx_description
1 polymer ?
#
loop_
_entity_poly.entity_id
_entity_poly.type
_entity_poly.pdbx_seq_one_letter_code
_entity_poly.pdbx_strand_id
1 'polypeptide(L)' 'MRSIRIEKGITQTELANSINKDQPSIQRLERGGVNPSYYYLCEIADGLNISIIELIDIDKKG' A
#
# COMPACT_ATOMS: atom_id res chain seq x y z
N MET A 1 1.43 3.42 -5.22
CA MET A 1 0.80 2.21 -4.63
C MET A 1 -0.50 1.71 -5.32
N ARG A 2 -1.56 2.53 -5.45
CA ARG A 2 -2.91 2.11 -5.94
C ARG A 2 -2.92 1.29 -7.23
N SER A 3 -2.10 1.65 -8.21
CA SER A 3 -2.01 0.96 -9.50
C SER A 3 -1.59 -0.50 -9.34
N ILE A 4 -0.58 -0.78 -8.51
CA ILE A 4 -0.10 -2.14 -8.20
C ILE A 4 -1.22 -2.99 -7.63
N ARG A 5 -1.96 -2.42 -6.67
CA ARG A 5 -3.07 -3.10 -6.02
C ARG A 5 -4.15 -3.50 -7.05
N ILE A 6 -4.47 -2.59 -7.97
CA ILE A 6 -5.44 -2.83 -9.06
C ILE A 6 -4.91 -3.87 -10.06
N GLU A 7 -3.64 -3.79 -10.46
CA GLU A 7 -3.00 -4.78 -11.35
C GLU A 7 -3.00 -6.19 -10.75
N LYS A 8 -2.84 -6.30 -9.43
CA LYS A 8 -2.94 -7.57 -8.68
C LYS A 8 -4.37 -8.02 -8.43
N GLY A 9 -5.38 -7.24 -8.81
CA GLY A 9 -6.80 -7.59 -8.67
C GLY A 9 -7.31 -7.66 -7.23
N ILE A 10 -6.60 -7.07 -6.27
CA ILE A 10 -6.98 -7.09 -4.85
C ILE A 10 -7.64 -5.76 -4.44
N THR A 11 -8.58 -5.82 -3.51
CA THR A 11 -9.32 -4.67 -2.95
C THR A 11 -8.54 -3.99 -1.83
N GLN A 12 -8.95 -2.78 -1.44
CA GLN A 12 -8.36 -2.08 -0.29
C GLN A 12 -8.57 -2.86 1.02
N THR A 13 -9.72 -3.53 1.17
CA THR A 13 -10.04 -4.37 2.33
C THR A 13 -9.15 -5.60 2.39
N GLU A 14 -8.93 -6.28 1.25
CA GLU A 14 -8.03 -7.45 1.20
C GLU A 14 -6.60 -7.07 1.54
N LEU A 15 -6.10 -5.94 1.01
CA LEU A 15 -4.78 -5.44 1.38
C LEU A 15 -4.72 -5.08 2.87
N ALA A 16 -5.73 -4.39 3.41
CA ALA A 16 -5.75 -4.03 4.83
C ALA A 16 -5.71 -5.27 5.72
N ASN A 17 -6.54 -6.27 5.40
CA ASN A 17 -6.63 -7.52 6.15
C ASN A 17 -5.31 -8.30 6.11
N SER A 18 -4.60 -8.32 4.98
CA SER A 18 -3.32 -9.04 4.86
C SER A 18 -2.22 -8.47 5.76
N ILE A 19 -2.34 -7.19 6.14
CA ILE A 19 -1.39 -6.48 6.99
C ILE A 19 -1.96 -6.13 8.37
N ASN A 20 -3.07 -6.77 8.76
CA ASN A 20 -3.75 -6.55 10.04
C ASN A 20 -4.10 -5.07 10.31
N LYS A 21 -4.64 -4.39 9.29
CA LYS A 21 -5.17 -3.02 9.35
C LYS A 21 -6.62 -2.96 8.89
N ASP A 22 -7.20 -1.77 8.98
CA ASP A 22 -8.53 -1.45 8.50
C ASP A 22 -8.49 -0.81 7.09
N GLN A 23 -9.53 -1.05 6.29
CA GLN A 23 -9.68 -0.49 4.94
C GLN A 23 -9.51 1.06 4.90
N PRO A 24 -9.99 1.84 5.89
CA PRO A 24 -9.76 3.28 5.93
C PRO A 24 -8.28 3.68 5.96
N SER A 25 -7.40 2.87 6.58
CA SER A 25 -5.96 3.16 6.59
C SER A 25 -5.33 3.04 5.21
N ILE A 26 -5.77 2.07 4.40
CA ILE A 26 -5.38 1.94 2.99
C ILE A 26 -5.95 3.09 2.16
N GLN A 27 -7.22 3.45 2.37
CA GLN A 27 -7.87 4.53 1.63
C GLN A 27 -7.17 5.88 1.85
N ARG A 28 -6.80 6.21 3.11
CA ARG A 28 -6.05 7.44 3.42
C ARG A 28 -4.68 7.44 2.77
N LEU A 29 -3.99 6.29 2.77
CA LEU A 29 -2.70 6.14 2.09
C LEU A 29 -2.81 6.38 0.58
N GLU A 30 -3.80 5.78 -0.09
CA GLU A 30 -3.98 5.93 -1.55
C GLU A 30 -4.48 7.33 -1.98
N ARG A 31 -5.17 8.05 -1.10
CA ARG A 31 -5.64 9.42 -1.37
C ARG A 31 -4.53 10.48 -1.25
N GLY A 32 -3.39 10.12 -0.65
CA GLY A 32 -2.39 11.10 -0.23
C GLY A 32 -2.84 11.87 1.01
N GLY A 33 -1.88 12.52 1.68
CA GLY A 33 -2.14 13.30 2.91
C GLY A 33 -1.82 12.57 4.21
N VAL A 34 -1.18 11.40 4.14
CA VAL A 34 -0.58 10.72 5.30
C VAL A 34 0.92 10.54 5.06
N ASN A 35 1.73 10.68 6.11
CA ASN A 35 3.14 10.33 6.11
C ASN A 35 3.29 8.95 6.79
N PRO A 36 3.24 7.83 6.03
CA PRO A 36 3.36 6.51 6.62
C PRO A 36 4.75 6.32 7.23
N SER A 37 4.82 5.57 8.34
CA SER A 37 6.12 5.15 8.87
C SER A 37 6.80 4.16 7.92
N TYR A 38 8.13 4.06 8.00
CA TYR A 38 8.88 3.04 7.27
C TYR A 38 8.35 1.63 7.51
N TYR A 39 8.03 1.31 8.77
CA TYR A 39 7.44 0.03 9.14
C TYR A 39 6.10 -0.22 8.41
N TYR A 40 5.23 0.78 8.35
CA TYR A 40 3.96 0.64 7.64
C TYR A 40 4.15 0.48 6.12
N LEU A 41 5.15 1.14 5.53
CA LEU A 41 5.50 0.92 4.12
C LEU A 41 6.01 -0.51 3.87
N CYS A 42 6.77 -1.09 4.80
CA CYS A 42 7.16 -2.51 4.74
C CYS A 42 5.94 -3.43 4.79
N GLU A 43 5.03 -3.20 5.74
CA GLU A 43 3.77 -3.96 5.82
C GLU A 43 3.00 -3.90 4.49
N ILE A 44 2.86 -2.71 3.89
CA ILE A 44 2.21 -2.53 2.58
C ILE A 44 2.92 -3.32 1.48
N ALA A 45 4.25 -3.27 1.42
CA ALA A 45 5.04 -3.99 0.43
C ALA A 45 4.84 -5.52 0.56
N ASP A 46 4.84 -6.03 1.78
CA ASP A 46 4.56 -7.43 2.09
C ASP A 46 3.13 -7.81 1.68
N GLY A 47 2.14 -7.00 2.03
CA GLY A 47 0.74 -7.22 1.66
C GLY A 47 0.48 -7.15 0.15
N LEU A 48 1.29 -6.40 -0.58
CA LEU A 48 1.28 -6.35 -2.05
C LEU A 48 2.18 -7.41 -2.68
N ASN A 49 2.96 -8.17 -1.90
CA ASN A 49 3.97 -9.12 -2.38
C ASN A 49 4.89 -8.49 -3.45
N ILE A 50 5.53 -7.38 -3.07
CA ILE A 50 6.55 -6.65 -3.85
C ILE A 50 7.67 -6.21 -2.91
N SER A 51 8.81 -5.78 -3.47
CA SER A 51 9.85 -5.17 -2.65
C SER A 51 9.47 -3.75 -2.21
N ILE A 52 10.01 -3.31 -1.07
CA ILE A 52 9.88 -1.92 -0.59
C ILE A 52 10.45 -0.91 -1.61
N ILE A 53 11.46 -1.32 -2.39
CA ILE A 53 12.09 -0.48 -3.42
C ILE A 53 11.11 -0.22 -4.56
N GLU A 54 10.41 -1.25 -5.04
CA GLU A 54 9.35 -1.12 -6.06
C GLU A 54 8.23 -0.20 -5.58
N LEU A 55 7.81 -0.35 -4.31
CA LEU A 55 6.77 0.49 -3.73
C LEU A 55 7.15 1.99 -3.77
N ILE A 56 8.39 2.31 -3.37
CA ILE A 56 8.88 3.70 -3.31
C ILE A 56 9.12 4.30 -4.69
N ASP A 57 9.63 3.52 -5.66
CA ASP A 57 9.90 4.02 -7.02
C ASP A 57 8.60 4.45 -7.74
N ILE A 58 7.49 3.76 -7.44
CA ILE A 58 6.18 4.07 -8.00
C ILE A 58 5.61 5.37 -7.43
N ASP A 59 5.80 5.62 -6.13
CA ASP A 59 5.33 6.86 -5.50
C ASP A 59 6.15 8.08 -5.95
N LYS A 60 7.39 7.92 -6.44
CA LYS A 60 8.18 9.03 -7.03
C LYS A 60 7.70 9.46 -8.42
N LYS A 61 6.93 8.61 -9.11
CA LYS A 61 6.45 8.86 -10.47
C LYS A 61 5.05 9.49 -10.51
N GLY A 62 4.42 9.68 -9.34
CA GLY A 62 3.08 10.24 -9.17
C GLY A 62 3.08 11.68 -8.68
#